data_AF-A0A3C0J4V6-F1
#
_entry.id   AF-A0A3C0J4V6-F1
#
_cell.length_a   1.000
_cell.length_b   1.000
_cell.length_c   1.000
_cell.angle_alpha   90.00
_cell.angle_beta   90.00
_cell.angle_gamma   90.00
#
_symmetry.space_group_name_H-M   'P 1'
#
loop_
_entity.id
_entity.type
_entity.pdbx_description
1 polymer ?
#
loop_
_entity_poly.entity_id
_entity_poly.type
_entity_poly.pdbx_seq_one_letter_code
_entity_poly.pdbx_strand_id
1 'polypeptide(L)'
;MKLKLLKYHIKNAITENPSIYVLIVISQIIAIVGVLFLYGVFGSYLMRLEQLDMDSYEIGATFEDAKWGELQNIFPESLNEIENIDYVFVGGVNKEIPISSHFEYENGIMSQSQTVNKNAKIMEGRVLSGEDYQQQSKVTYSNNGVGVGEKVKIGNTTFEVVGTDEVTKGGYEIPFNSDIGDVTMCVIVVNFKELPKQKDYLVLKNTLEQAFGDRVLVDEFEIKEENEIIEIRTIITITVVVGIISALNVCLLFGYIISRRKKQMAIYGTVGMSKGKRMLINQLEIVMVTVLSLGTGELFFHVVLRKIILEIYDNIERLYGFRMYGMVFLIYFVCTLAVTNIMLRLVNKDNLSELLRRSKGD
;
A
#
# COMPACT_ATOMS: atom_id res chain seq x y z
N MET A 1 -34.75 30.41 9.76
CA MET A 1 -35.76 29.32 9.84
C MET A 1 -35.67 28.73 11.24
N LYS A 2 -36.72 28.80 12.08
CA LYS A 2 -36.64 28.33 13.47
C LYS A 2 -36.41 26.81 13.48
N LEU A 3 -35.37 26.32 14.16
CA LEU A 3 -35.03 24.89 14.28
C LEU A 3 -36.22 23.99 14.69
N LYS A 4 -37.18 24.55 15.46
CA LYS A 4 -38.46 23.90 15.81
C LYS A 4 -39.32 23.53 14.59
N LEU A 5 -39.38 24.38 13.56
CA LEU A 5 -40.13 24.11 12.33
C LEU A 5 -39.51 22.97 11.52
N LEU A 6 -38.17 22.93 11.43
CA LEU A 6 -37.45 21.85 10.77
C LEU A 6 -37.69 20.51 11.49
N LYS A 7 -37.58 20.49 12.82
CA LYS A 7 -37.86 19.29 13.63
C LYS A 7 -39.29 18.78 13.45
N TYR A 8 -40.29 19.68 13.44
CA TYR A 8 -41.69 19.32 13.22
C TYR A 8 -41.93 18.76 11.81
N HIS A 9 -41.33 19.41 10.80
CA HIS A 9 -41.41 18.99 9.40
C HIS A 9 -40.84 17.60 9.17
N ILE A 10 -39.69 17.30 9.78
CA ILE A 10 -39.04 15.99 9.70
C ILE A 10 -39.85 14.93 10.45
N LYS A 11 -40.33 15.24 11.65
CA LYS A 11 -41.15 14.32 12.44
C LYS A 11 -42.42 13.91 11.68
N ASN A 12 -43.11 14.88 11.06
CA ASN A 12 -44.27 14.58 10.22
C ASN A 12 -43.89 13.77 8.97
N ALA A 13 -42.76 14.08 8.32
CA ALA A 13 -42.32 13.34 7.14
C ALA A 13 -42.06 11.86 7.43
N ILE A 14 -41.38 11.57 8.53
CA ILE A 14 -41.05 10.20 8.96
C ILE A 14 -42.32 9.44 9.39
N THR A 15 -43.25 10.11 10.06
CA THR A 15 -44.49 9.46 10.52
C THR A 15 -45.49 9.20 9.41
N GLU A 16 -45.52 10.02 8.35
CA GLU A 16 -46.38 9.80 7.18
C GLU A 16 -45.90 8.64 6.29
N ASN A 17 -44.58 8.38 6.22
CA ASN A 17 -44.01 7.36 5.33
C ASN A 17 -42.85 6.57 5.98
N PRO A 18 -43.08 5.90 7.13
CA PRO A 18 -42.00 5.31 7.92
C PRO A 18 -41.21 4.22 7.19
N SER A 19 -41.88 3.38 6.40
CA SER A 19 -41.25 2.29 5.64
C SER A 19 -40.21 2.79 4.64
N ILE A 20 -40.46 3.94 4.01
CA ILE A 20 -39.56 4.52 3.01
C ILE A 20 -38.32 5.13 3.66
N TYR A 21 -38.47 5.80 4.82
CA TYR A 21 -37.33 6.32 5.57
C TYR A 21 -36.45 5.18 6.11
N VAL A 22 -37.05 4.11 6.63
CA VAL A 22 -36.30 2.92 7.06
C VAL A 22 -35.53 2.32 5.88
N LEU A 23 -36.16 2.19 4.73
CA LEU A 23 -35.51 1.66 3.53
C LEU A 23 -34.34 2.54 3.04
N ILE A 24 -34.47 3.86 3.13
CA ILE A 24 -33.37 4.80 2.80
C ILE A 24 -32.20 4.63 3.74
N VAL A 25 -32.46 4.59 5.05
CA VAL A 25 -31.41 4.43 6.06
C VAL A 25 -30.67 3.11 5.85
N ILE A 26 -31.40 2.00 5.67
CA ILE A 26 -30.81 0.69 5.40
C ILE A 26 -30.01 0.71 4.10
N SER A 27 -30.56 1.27 3.02
CA SER A 27 -29.85 1.34 1.74
C SER A 27 -28.56 2.14 1.84
N GLN A 28 -28.56 3.27 2.55
CA GLN A 28 -27.37 4.10 2.73
C GLN A 28 -26.32 3.42 3.62
N ILE A 29 -26.75 2.70 4.67
CA ILE A 29 -25.86 1.87 5.50
C ILE A 29 -25.19 0.77 4.66
N ILE A 30 -25.97 0.04 3.85
CA ILE A 30 -25.42 -0.99 2.96
C ILE A 30 -24.45 -0.38 1.95
N ALA A 31 -24.77 0.80 1.41
CA ALA A 31 -23.90 1.50 0.47
C ALA A 31 -22.52 1.82 1.07
N ILE A 32 -22.50 2.47 2.23
CA ILE A 32 -21.26 2.92 2.85
C ILE A 32 -20.41 1.74 3.31
N VAL A 33 -21.06 0.69 3.84
CA VAL A 33 -20.41 -0.59 4.16
C VAL A 33 -19.77 -1.20 2.91
N GLY A 34 -20.48 -1.22 1.78
CA GLY A 34 -19.96 -1.74 0.52
C GLY A 34 -18.75 -0.96 0.00
N VAL A 35 -18.75 0.37 0.14
CA VAL A 35 -17.61 1.22 -0.25
C VAL A 35 -16.40 1.00 0.65
N LEU A 36 -16.60 0.87 1.97
CA LEU A 36 -15.52 0.58 2.92
C LEU A 36 -14.93 -0.81 2.71
N PHE A 37 -15.77 -1.78 2.34
CA PHE A 37 -15.33 -3.11 1.94
C PHE A 37 -14.51 -3.05 0.63
N LEU A 38 -15.00 -2.36 -0.40
CA LEU A 38 -14.26 -2.13 -1.66
C LEU A 38 -12.88 -1.55 -1.42
N TYR A 39 -12.80 -0.52 -0.58
CA TYR A 39 -11.55 0.14 -0.29
C TYR A 39 -10.55 -0.82 0.36
N GLY A 40 -11.01 -1.64 1.31
CA GLY A 40 -10.16 -2.67 1.94
C GLY A 40 -9.66 -3.69 0.94
N VAL A 41 -10.57 -4.25 0.14
CA VAL A 41 -10.22 -5.26 -0.88
C VAL A 41 -9.27 -4.67 -1.94
N PHE A 42 -9.53 -3.46 -2.42
CA PHE A 42 -8.69 -2.80 -3.42
C PHE A 42 -7.34 -2.38 -2.85
N GLY A 43 -7.29 -1.89 -1.61
CA GLY A 43 -6.03 -1.60 -0.92
C GLY A 43 -5.22 -2.87 -0.71
N SER A 44 -5.87 -3.96 -0.28
CA SER A 44 -5.24 -5.27 -0.18
C SER A 44 -4.75 -5.78 -1.52
N TYR A 45 -5.50 -5.57 -2.61
CA TYR A 45 -5.09 -5.92 -3.96
C TYR A 45 -3.79 -5.23 -4.36
N LEU A 46 -3.72 -3.90 -4.15
CA LEU A 46 -2.52 -3.11 -4.48
C LEU A 46 -1.32 -3.53 -3.64
N MET A 47 -1.51 -3.68 -2.32
CA MET A 47 -0.44 -4.17 -1.44
C MET A 47 0.02 -5.58 -1.83
N ARG A 48 -0.92 -6.44 -2.23
CA ARG A 48 -0.60 -7.80 -2.66
C ARG A 48 0.13 -7.85 -4.00
N LEU A 49 -0.18 -6.96 -4.94
CA LEU A 49 0.52 -6.88 -6.25
C LEU A 49 1.97 -6.41 -6.15
N GLU A 50 2.30 -5.61 -5.14
CA GLU A 50 3.62 -4.99 -5.04
C GLU A 50 4.62 -5.83 -4.24
N GLN A 51 4.17 -6.69 -3.32
CA GLN A 51 5.01 -7.41 -2.38
C GLN A 51 5.10 -8.91 -2.68
N LEU A 52 6.32 -9.46 -2.64
CA LEU A 52 6.54 -10.91 -2.58
C LEU A 52 5.90 -11.47 -1.31
N ASP A 53 5.50 -12.74 -1.31
CA ASP A 53 5.08 -13.41 -0.07
C ASP A 53 6.33 -13.80 0.73
N MET A 54 6.96 -12.79 1.34
CA MET A 54 8.23 -12.89 2.04
C MET A 54 8.11 -12.29 3.44
N ASP A 55 8.49 -13.08 4.44
CA ASP A 55 8.76 -12.61 5.81
C ASP A 55 10.21 -12.11 5.97
N SER A 56 11.03 -12.15 4.91
CA SER A 56 12.44 -11.76 4.92
C SER A 56 12.69 -10.44 4.17
N TYR A 57 13.62 -9.64 4.69
CA TYR A 57 14.09 -8.40 4.05
C TYR A 57 15.31 -8.66 3.17
N GLU A 58 15.47 -9.90 2.69
CA GLU A 58 16.66 -10.35 1.99
C GLU A 58 16.30 -11.23 0.80
N ILE A 59 17.04 -11.04 -0.30
CA ILE A 59 17.02 -11.95 -1.44
C ILE A 59 18.41 -12.55 -1.56
N GLY A 60 18.51 -13.86 -1.36
CA GLY A 60 19.75 -14.62 -1.49
C GLY A 60 19.86 -15.34 -2.83
N ALA A 61 21.10 -15.63 -3.20
CA ALA A 61 21.40 -16.64 -4.19
C ALA A 61 22.69 -17.37 -3.82
N THR A 62 22.73 -18.66 -4.12
CA THR A 62 23.90 -19.52 -3.93
C THR A 62 24.49 -19.91 -5.26
N PHE A 63 25.80 -20.15 -5.29
CA PHE A 63 26.53 -20.38 -6.53
C PHE A 63 27.37 -21.65 -6.47
N GLU A 64 27.40 -22.37 -7.59
CA GLU A 64 28.28 -23.51 -7.84
C GLU A 64 29.34 -23.12 -8.88
N ASP A 65 30.62 -23.25 -8.54
CA ASP A 65 31.74 -22.99 -9.47
C ASP A 65 31.71 -21.60 -10.15
N ALA A 66 31.22 -20.58 -9.46
CA ALA A 66 31.27 -19.19 -9.90
C ALA A 66 32.48 -18.44 -9.31
N LYS A 67 33.07 -17.52 -10.08
CA LYS A 67 34.18 -16.67 -9.63
C LYS A 67 33.69 -15.30 -9.17
N TRP A 68 34.35 -14.77 -8.14
CA TRP A 68 34.05 -13.44 -7.60
C TRP A 68 34.08 -12.34 -8.66
N GLY A 69 35.06 -12.38 -9.57
CA GLY A 69 35.20 -11.39 -10.64
C GLY A 69 34.09 -11.42 -11.70
N GLU A 70 33.36 -12.53 -11.86
CA GLU A 70 32.22 -12.61 -12.79
C GLU A 70 31.10 -11.67 -12.33
N LEU A 71 30.83 -11.63 -11.02
CA LEU A 71 29.81 -10.78 -10.40
C LEU A 71 30.10 -9.28 -10.55
N GLN A 72 31.37 -8.88 -10.44
CA GLN A 72 31.79 -7.48 -10.52
C GLN A 72 31.37 -6.81 -11.83
N ASN A 73 31.24 -7.60 -12.91
CA ASN A 73 30.86 -7.09 -14.23
C ASN A 73 29.34 -6.92 -14.42
N ILE A 74 28.53 -7.61 -13.61
CA ILE A 74 27.08 -7.72 -13.83
C ILE A 74 26.32 -6.80 -12.87
N PHE A 75 26.76 -6.76 -11.61
CA PHE A 75 26.06 -6.06 -10.53
C PHE A 75 25.85 -4.57 -10.70
N PRO A 76 26.78 -3.78 -11.28
CA PRO A 76 26.55 -2.35 -11.40
C PRO A 76 25.29 -1.99 -12.18
N GLU A 77 24.98 -2.72 -13.25
CA GLU A 77 23.77 -2.46 -14.04
C GLU A 77 22.51 -2.96 -13.31
N SER A 78 22.52 -4.19 -12.78
CA SER A 78 21.33 -4.77 -12.15
C SER A 78 20.95 -4.10 -10.84
N LEU A 79 21.93 -3.73 -10.00
CA LEU A 79 21.66 -3.09 -8.70
C LEU A 79 21.15 -1.65 -8.87
N ASN A 80 21.38 -1.00 -10.02
CA ASN A 80 20.80 0.33 -10.29
C ASN A 80 19.30 0.27 -10.58
N GLU A 81 18.76 -0.88 -10.96
CA GLU A 81 17.33 -1.05 -11.24
C GLU A 81 16.50 -1.44 -10.02
N ILE A 82 17.17 -1.82 -8.94
CA ILE A 82 16.58 -2.29 -7.68
C ILE A 82 16.46 -1.13 -6.70
N GLU A 83 15.27 -0.98 -6.11
CA GLU A 83 14.99 0.09 -5.15
C GLU A 83 15.25 -0.35 -3.69
N ASN A 84 15.52 0.62 -2.81
CA ASN A 84 15.54 0.44 -1.35
C ASN A 84 16.53 -0.61 -0.79
N ILE A 85 17.64 -0.86 -1.48
CA ILE A 85 18.75 -1.67 -0.94
C ILE A 85 19.26 -1.03 0.37
N ASP A 86 19.42 -1.85 1.41
CA ASP A 86 20.17 -1.51 2.61
C ASP A 86 21.65 -1.77 2.42
N TYR A 87 22.03 -3.02 2.11
CA TYR A 87 23.40 -3.39 1.75
C TYR A 87 23.40 -4.72 0.99
N VAL A 88 24.50 -4.99 0.29
CA VAL A 88 24.76 -6.26 -0.38
C VAL A 88 25.88 -6.97 0.37
N PHE A 89 25.66 -8.24 0.68
CA PHE A 89 26.66 -9.17 1.17
C PHE A 89 27.08 -10.11 0.04
N VAL A 90 28.38 -10.28 -0.15
CA VAL A 90 28.97 -11.28 -1.05
C VAL A 90 29.93 -12.14 -0.24
N GLY A 91 29.72 -13.44 -0.30
CA GLY A 91 30.53 -14.45 0.40
C GLY A 91 31.20 -15.38 -0.59
N GLY A 92 32.48 -15.66 -0.34
CA GLY A 92 33.29 -16.58 -1.12
C GLY A 92 34.32 -17.31 -0.27
N VAL A 93 35.10 -18.18 -0.91
CA VAL A 93 36.14 -18.97 -0.26
C VAL A 93 37.42 -18.92 -1.07
N ASN A 94 38.53 -18.65 -0.40
CA ASN A 94 39.88 -18.74 -0.94
C ASN A 94 40.67 -19.78 -0.14
N LYS A 95 40.89 -20.98 -0.72
CA LYS A 95 41.65 -22.08 -0.08
C LYS A 95 41.18 -22.34 1.37
N GLU A 96 39.89 -22.58 1.53
CA GLU A 96 39.19 -22.81 2.82
C GLU A 96 39.04 -21.58 3.73
N ILE A 97 39.60 -20.42 3.36
CA ILE A 97 39.43 -19.18 4.11
C ILE A 97 38.18 -18.43 3.61
N PRO A 98 37.20 -18.12 4.47
CA PRO A 98 36.06 -17.29 4.12
C PRO A 98 36.49 -15.87 3.75
N ILE A 99 35.96 -15.39 2.62
CA ILE A 99 36.11 -14.02 2.14
C ILE A 99 34.73 -13.39 2.09
N SER A 100 34.60 -12.20 2.67
CA SER A 100 33.34 -11.46 2.72
C SER A 100 33.49 -10.04 2.20
N SER A 101 32.39 -9.49 1.70
CA SER A 101 32.27 -8.07 1.40
C SER A 101 30.86 -7.58 1.66
N HIS A 102 30.75 -6.49 2.42
CA HIS A 102 29.50 -5.80 2.71
C HIS A 102 29.55 -4.36 2.23
N PHE A 103 28.73 -4.03 1.24
CA PHE A 103 28.72 -2.70 0.64
C PHE A 103 27.32 -2.16 0.43
N GLU A 104 27.20 -0.85 0.55
CA GLU A 104 26.06 -0.10 0.07
C GLU A 104 26.27 0.19 -1.43
N TYR A 105 25.18 0.21 -2.19
CA TYR A 105 25.20 0.55 -3.61
C TYR A 105 24.12 1.58 -3.91
N GLU A 106 24.53 2.76 -4.36
CA GLU A 106 23.61 3.83 -4.74
C GLU A 106 24.13 4.57 -5.96
N ASN A 107 23.33 4.62 -7.04
CA ASN A 107 23.63 5.37 -8.26
C ASN A 107 25.03 5.09 -8.87
N GLY A 108 25.42 3.82 -8.99
CA GLY A 108 26.74 3.46 -9.54
C GLY A 108 27.89 3.52 -8.54
N ILE A 109 27.65 3.97 -7.31
CA ILE A 109 28.70 4.19 -6.32
C ILE A 109 28.57 3.13 -5.23
N MET A 110 29.66 2.37 -5.05
CA MET A 110 29.83 1.47 -3.91
C MET A 110 30.40 2.25 -2.73
N SER A 111 29.82 2.07 -1.56
CA SER A 111 30.26 2.67 -0.31
C SER A 111 30.24 1.64 0.83
N GLN A 112 30.78 2.04 1.97
CA GLN A 112 30.73 1.23 3.17
C GLN A 112 29.30 1.10 3.69
N SER A 113 28.87 -0.12 4.03
CA SER A 113 27.60 -0.33 4.74
C SER A 113 27.61 0.28 6.14
N GLN A 114 26.70 1.21 6.40
CA GLN A 114 26.49 1.81 7.72
C GLN A 114 25.90 0.81 8.71
N THR A 115 24.99 -0.05 8.25
CA THR A 115 24.35 -1.09 9.06
C THR A 115 25.39 -2.07 9.59
N VAL A 116 26.29 -2.54 8.73
CA VAL A 116 27.37 -3.46 9.13
C VAL A 116 28.39 -2.76 10.02
N ASN A 117 28.81 -1.53 9.68
CA ASN A 117 29.78 -0.78 10.48
C ASN A 117 29.29 -0.52 11.91
N LYS A 118 28.01 -0.14 12.11
CA LYS A 118 27.44 0.04 13.46
C LYS A 118 27.50 -1.22 14.32
N ASN A 119 27.50 -2.39 13.70
CA ASN A 119 27.56 -3.68 14.38
C ASN A 119 28.98 -4.25 14.46
N ALA A 120 29.96 -3.62 13.82
CA ALA A 120 31.36 -4.05 13.87
C ALA A 120 31.93 -3.84 15.28
N LYS A 121 32.65 -4.85 15.77
CA LYS A 121 33.35 -4.80 17.06
C LYS A 121 34.85 -4.83 16.84
N ILE A 122 35.41 -3.66 16.52
CA ILE A 122 36.84 -3.53 16.23
C ILE A 122 37.65 -3.63 17.52
N MET A 123 38.64 -4.51 17.50
CA MET A 123 39.63 -4.66 18.56
C MET A 123 40.81 -3.71 18.34
N GLU A 124 41.30 -3.63 17.10
CA GLU A 124 42.44 -2.79 16.71
C GLU A 124 42.24 -2.23 15.28
N GLY A 125 42.74 -1.03 15.00
CA GLY A 125 42.70 -0.42 13.67
C GLY A 125 41.33 0.11 13.28
N ARG A 126 40.89 -0.17 12.03
CA ARG A 126 39.63 0.33 11.46
C ARG A 126 38.94 -0.68 10.54
N VAL A 127 37.65 -0.50 10.34
CA VAL A 127 36.89 -1.13 9.24
C VAL A 127 37.23 -0.47 7.89
N LEU A 128 36.79 -1.11 6.78
CA LEU A 128 36.86 -0.56 5.43
C LEU A 128 36.07 0.75 5.33
N SER A 129 36.66 1.80 4.78
CA SER A 129 36.03 3.10 4.57
C SER A 129 35.40 3.19 3.17
N GLY A 130 34.52 4.17 2.93
CA GLY A 130 33.98 4.42 1.59
C GLY A 130 35.06 4.71 0.54
N GLU A 131 36.18 5.32 0.95
CA GLU A 131 37.33 5.59 0.07
C GLU A 131 38.01 4.27 -0.36
N ASP A 132 38.05 3.26 0.51
CA ASP A 132 38.62 1.95 0.17
C ASP A 132 37.84 1.25 -0.94
N TYR A 133 36.50 1.39 -0.93
CA TYR A 133 35.66 0.94 -2.03
C TYR A 133 35.93 1.77 -3.28
N GLN A 134 35.87 3.10 -3.23
CA GLN A 134 36.04 3.93 -4.42
C GLN A 134 37.41 3.77 -5.11
N GLN A 135 38.47 3.53 -4.34
CA GLN A 135 39.84 3.38 -4.85
C GLN A 135 40.24 1.93 -5.14
N GLN A 136 39.35 0.95 -4.93
CA GLN A 136 39.69 -0.48 -5.00
C GLN A 136 40.91 -0.83 -4.13
N SER A 137 40.96 -0.23 -2.93
CA SER A 137 42.11 -0.34 -2.04
C SER A 137 42.39 -1.79 -1.66
N LYS A 138 43.67 -2.16 -1.66
CA LYS A 138 44.12 -3.51 -1.28
C LYS A 138 44.27 -3.62 0.24
N VAL A 139 43.18 -3.38 0.95
CA VAL A 139 43.11 -3.41 2.41
C VAL A 139 42.01 -4.35 2.90
N THR A 140 42.19 -4.92 4.09
CA THR A 140 41.24 -5.85 4.69
C THR A 140 41.18 -5.68 6.21
N TYR A 141 40.10 -6.11 6.85
CA TYR A 141 40.09 -6.37 8.29
C TYR A 141 39.67 -7.81 8.57
N SER A 142 40.09 -8.35 9.72
CA SER A 142 40.02 -9.80 9.97
C SER A 142 39.87 -10.17 11.45
N ASN A 143 39.26 -11.33 11.71
CA ASN A 143 39.39 -12.05 12.99
C ASN A 143 40.07 -13.43 12.80
N ASN A 144 41.11 -13.49 11.95
CA ASN A 144 41.85 -14.72 11.66
C ASN A 144 43.21 -14.81 12.39
N GLY A 145 43.40 -13.99 13.44
CA GLY A 145 44.65 -13.97 14.23
C GLY A 145 45.83 -13.25 13.56
N VAL A 146 45.59 -12.51 12.48
CA VAL A 146 46.59 -11.68 11.78
C VAL A 146 46.52 -10.24 12.31
N GLY A 147 47.67 -9.65 12.65
CA GLY A 147 47.74 -8.30 13.22
C GLY A 147 47.60 -7.16 12.21
N VAL A 148 47.31 -5.96 12.72
CA VAL A 148 47.26 -4.73 11.90
C VAL A 148 48.65 -4.41 11.31
N GLY A 149 48.69 -4.05 10.03
CA GLY A 149 49.90 -3.78 9.25
C GLY A 149 50.53 -5.01 8.60
N GLU A 150 50.05 -6.21 8.92
CA GLU A 150 50.48 -7.42 8.23
C GLU A 150 49.89 -7.53 6.82
N LYS A 151 50.52 -8.35 5.97
CA LYS A 151 50.09 -8.56 4.59
C LYS A 151 49.61 -9.99 4.38
N VAL A 152 48.41 -10.12 3.85
CA VAL A 152 47.76 -11.41 3.56
C VAL A 152 47.52 -11.55 2.07
N LYS A 153 47.60 -12.78 1.55
CA LYS A 153 47.32 -13.06 0.14
C LYS A 153 45.93 -13.64 -0.02
N ILE A 154 45.05 -12.90 -0.68
CA ILE A 154 43.68 -13.29 -1.00
C ILE A 154 43.58 -13.47 -2.52
N GLY A 155 43.33 -14.71 -2.94
CA GLY A 155 43.46 -15.15 -4.33
C GLY A 155 44.82 -14.78 -4.92
N ASN A 156 44.82 -13.90 -5.92
CA ASN A 156 46.05 -13.44 -6.59
C ASN A 156 46.61 -12.12 -6.04
N THR A 157 45.93 -11.48 -5.09
CA THR A 157 46.24 -10.14 -4.63
C THR A 157 46.68 -10.11 -3.17
N THR A 158 47.65 -9.26 -2.85
CA THR A 158 48.13 -9.04 -1.49
C THR A 158 47.40 -7.84 -0.89
N PHE A 159 46.79 -8.05 0.28
CA PHE A 159 46.06 -7.05 1.05
C PHE A 159 46.82 -6.71 2.34
N GLU A 160 46.77 -5.44 2.74
CA GLU A 160 47.23 -5.00 4.06
C GLU A 160 46.10 -5.04 5.08
N VAL A 161 46.35 -5.62 6.25
CA VAL A 161 45.37 -5.69 7.34
C VAL A 161 45.31 -4.32 8.04
N VAL A 162 44.19 -3.62 7.91
CA VAL A 162 43.98 -2.28 8.50
C VAL A 162 43.17 -2.31 9.80
N GLY A 163 42.63 -3.48 10.16
CA GLY A 163 41.93 -3.66 11.42
C GLY A 163 41.70 -5.13 11.78
N THR A 164 41.37 -5.36 13.05
CA THR A 164 40.94 -6.65 13.58
C THR A 164 39.63 -6.50 14.33
N ASP A 165 38.76 -7.51 14.26
CA ASP A 165 37.42 -7.45 14.87
C ASP A 165 37.08 -8.74 15.64
N GLU A 166 36.01 -8.71 16.46
CA GLU A 166 35.54 -9.91 17.18
C GLU A 166 34.54 -10.74 16.37
N VAL A 167 33.98 -10.19 15.28
CA VAL A 167 32.79 -10.72 14.60
C VAL A 167 33.15 -11.61 13.42
N THR A 168 34.15 -11.22 12.61
CA THR A 168 34.52 -11.89 11.35
C THR A 168 35.38 -13.15 11.56
N LYS A 169 34.87 -14.12 12.33
CA LYS A 169 35.63 -15.31 12.76
C LYS A 169 36.29 -16.06 11.60
N GLY A 170 37.63 -16.07 11.59
CA GLY A 170 38.44 -16.90 10.68
C GLY A 170 38.48 -16.44 9.22
N GLY A 171 37.94 -15.26 8.88
CA GLY A 171 37.85 -14.76 7.51
C GLY A 171 38.46 -13.38 7.30
N TYR A 172 38.30 -12.86 6.08
CA TYR A 172 38.74 -11.52 5.65
C TYR A 172 37.59 -10.75 5.02
N GLU A 173 37.39 -9.50 5.47
CA GLU A 173 36.51 -8.56 4.79
C GLU A 173 37.32 -7.73 3.78
N ILE A 174 36.87 -7.65 2.53
CA ILE A 174 37.53 -6.90 1.45
C ILE A 174 36.56 -5.94 0.75
N PRO A 175 37.05 -4.88 0.09
CA PRO A 175 36.22 -4.11 -0.84
C PRO A 175 35.76 -5.00 -2.00
N PHE A 176 34.45 -5.01 -2.29
CA PHE A 176 33.88 -5.91 -3.29
C PHE A 176 34.52 -5.79 -4.66
N ASN A 177 34.94 -4.58 -5.03
CA ASN A 177 35.54 -4.23 -6.31
C ASN A 177 37.07 -4.40 -6.37
N SER A 178 37.70 -4.97 -5.34
CA SER A 178 39.10 -5.38 -5.43
C SER A 178 39.27 -6.55 -6.40
N ASP A 179 40.31 -6.50 -7.23
CA ASP A 179 40.69 -7.64 -8.09
C ASP A 179 41.33 -8.74 -7.24
N ILE A 180 40.61 -9.83 -7.00
CA ILE A 180 41.05 -10.96 -6.17
C ILE A 180 41.25 -12.26 -6.98
N GLY A 181 41.07 -12.23 -8.30
CA GLY A 181 41.25 -13.41 -9.16
C GLY A 181 40.31 -14.57 -8.82
N ASP A 182 40.86 -15.79 -8.78
CA ASP A 182 40.13 -17.08 -8.75
C ASP A 182 39.43 -17.44 -7.43
N VAL A 183 39.04 -16.45 -6.61
CA VAL A 183 38.21 -16.70 -5.42
C VAL A 183 36.86 -17.27 -5.87
N THR A 184 36.52 -18.44 -5.34
CA THR A 184 35.23 -19.07 -5.61
C THR A 184 34.17 -18.33 -4.81
N MET A 185 33.13 -17.90 -5.49
CA MET A 185 31.98 -17.23 -4.91
C MET A 185 30.96 -18.29 -4.49
N CYS A 186 30.34 -18.09 -3.33
CA CYS A 186 29.44 -19.08 -2.74
C CYS A 186 28.02 -18.53 -2.58
N VAL A 187 27.90 -17.27 -2.19
CA VAL A 187 26.62 -16.68 -1.83
C VAL A 187 26.60 -15.18 -2.08
N ILE A 188 25.43 -14.68 -2.45
CA ILE A 188 25.08 -13.26 -2.34
C ILE A 188 23.83 -13.14 -1.48
N VAL A 189 23.71 -12.03 -0.77
CA VAL A 189 22.48 -11.63 -0.08
C VAL A 189 22.28 -10.14 -0.28
N VAL A 190 21.21 -9.77 -0.98
CA VAL A 190 20.78 -8.38 -1.12
C VAL A 190 19.79 -8.08 0.01
N ASN A 191 20.19 -7.21 0.94
CA ASN A 191 19.37 -6.78 2.07
C ASN A 191 18.62 -5.50 1.72
N PHE A 192 17.36 -5.39 2.13
CA PHE A 192 16.47 -4.28 1.82
C PHE A 192 16.04 -3.52 3.08
N LYS A 193 15.84 -2.20 2.95
CA LYS A 193 15.33 -1.34 4.04
C LYS A 193 13.83 -1.57 4.31
N GLU A 194 13.10 -1.98 3.28
CA GLU A 194 11.68 -2.32 3.29
C GLU A 194 11.48 -3.66 2.57
N LEU A 195 10.29 -4.26 2.65
CA LEU A 195 10.03 -5.53 1.96
C LEU A 195 10.29 -5.39 0.44
N PRO A 196 11.07 -6.30 -0.17
CA PRO A 196 11.38 -6.22 -1.59
C PRO A 196 10.12 -6.41 -2.46
N LYS A 197 10.10 -5.73 -3.60
CA LYS A 197 8.98 -5.87 -4.55
C LYS A 197 9.22 -7.06 -5.49
N GLN A 198 8.14 -7.58 -6.07
CA GLN A 198 8.24 -8.66 -7.06
C GLN A 198 9.14 -8.27 -8.26
N LYS A 199 9.09 -7.01 -8.68
CA LYS A 199 9.95 -6.47 -9.74
C LYS A 199 11.44 -6.62 -9.37
N ASP A 200 11.82 -6.27 -8.13
CA ASP A 200 13.21 -6.29 -7.68
C ASP A 200 13.76 -7.71 -7.66
N TYR A 201 12.97 -8.68 -7.18
CA TYR A 201 13.31 -10.09 -7.25
C TYR A 201 13.47 -10.60 -8.69
N LEU A 202 12.55 -10.25 -9.59
CA LEU A 202 12.64 -10.68 -10.98
C LEU A 202 13.86 -10.09 -11.70
N VAL A 203 14.21 -8.82 -11.42
CA VAL A 203 15.44 -8.21 -11.95
C VAL A 203 16.66 -8.99 -11.49
N LEU A 204 16.78 -9.26 -10.19
CA LEU A 204 17.93 -9.98 -9.63
C LEU A 204 17.97 -11.43 -10.15
N LYS A 205 16.85 -12.15 -10.11
CA LYS A 205 16.73 -13.54 -10.58
C LYS A 205 17.12 -13.67 -12.04
N ASN A 206 16.48 -12.89 -12.91
CA ASN A 206 16.75 -12.96 -14.35
C ASN A 206 18.21 -12.58 -14.67
N THR A 207 18.74 -11.56 -13.99
CA THR A 207 20.15 -11.15 -14.16
C THR A 207 21.11 -12.29 -13.83
N LEU A 208 20.90 -12.93 -12.68
CA LEU A 208 21.78 -13.99 -12.19
C LEU A 208 21.65 -15.26 -13.04
N GLU A 209 20.42 -15.70 -13.30
CA GLU A 209 20.17 -16.89 -14.14
C GLU A 209 20.66 -16.69 -15.57
N GLN A 210 20.54 -15.48 -16.14
CA GLN A 210 21.07 -15.18 -17.47
C GLN A 210 22.60 -15.20 -17.50
N ALA A 211 23.26 -14.78 -16.43
CA ALA A 211 24.73 -14.72 -16.37
C ALA A 211 25.38 -16.05 -15.98
N PHE A 212 24.77 -16.78 -15.04
CA PHE A 212 25.36 -17.98 -14.44
C PHE A 212 24.69 -19.28 -14.87
N GLY A 213 23.47 -19.22 -15.43
CA GLY A 213 22.72 -20.40 -15.86
C GLY A 213 22.51 -21.37 -14.70
N ASP A 214 22.81 -22.64 -14.93
CA ASP A 214 22.66 -23.71 -13.92
C ASP A 214 23.64 -23.59 -12.72
N ARG A 215 24.61 -22.66 -12.76
CA ARG A 215 25.57 -22.41 -11.67
C ARG A 215 25.04 -21.51 -10.56
N VAL A 216 23.81 -21.02 -10.66
CA VAL A 216 23.18 -20.20 -9.62
C VAL A 216 21.84 -20.79 -9.21
N LEU A 217 21.61 -20.80 -7.91
CA LEU A 217 20.32 -21.09 -7.32
C LEU A 217 19.89 -19.83 -6.56
N VAL A 218 18.97 -19.08 -7.16
CA VAL A 218 18.32 -17.94 -6.51
C VAL A 218 17.23 -18.47 -5.60
N ASP A 219 17.15 -17.94 -4.38
CA ASP A 219 16.13 -18.37 -3.41
C ASP A 219 14.73 -18.25 -4.02
N GLU A 220 13.97 -19.35 -3.94
CA GLU A 220 12.60 -19.36 -4.44
C GLU A 220 11.68 -18.66 -3.45
N PHE A 221 11.00 -17.62 -3.93
CA PHE A 221 9.91 -16.99 -3.22
C PHE A 221 8.60 -17.29 -3.92
N GLU A 222 7.55 -17.51 -3.13
CA GLU A 222 6.21 -17.65 -3.68
C GLU A 222 5.83 -16.33 -4.36
N ILE A 223 5.86 -16.38 -5.70
CA ILE A 223 5.24 -15.37 -6.52
C ILE A 223 3.74 -15.64 -6.46
N LYS A 224 2.98 -14.67 -5.94
CA LYS A 224 1.52 -14.82 -5.76
C LYS A 224 0.85 -15.37 -7.02
N GLU A 225 0.08 -16.45 -6.83
CA GLU A 225 -0.56 -17.21 -7.90
C GLU A 225 -1.61 -16.38 -8.66
N GLU A 226 -1.74 -16.63 -9.97
CA GLU A 226 -2.74 -16.01 -10.86
C GLU A 226 -4.19 -16.19 -10.33
N ASN A 227 -4.45 -17.26 -9.60
CA ASN A 227 -5.75 -17.57 -9.00
C ASN A 227 -6.18 -16.53 -7.95
N GLU A 228 -5.27 -16.09 -7.07
CA GLU A 228 -5.59 -15.06 -6.06
C GLU A 228 -5.94 -13.72 -6.73
N ILE A 229 -5.25 -13.38 -7.82
CA ILE A 229 -5.51 -12.16 -8.60
C ILE A 229 -6.91 -12.22 -9.22
N ILE A 230 -7.34 -13.38 -9.71
CA ILE A 230 -8.69 -13.59 -10.28
C ILE A 230 -9.77 -13.46 -9.20
N GLU A 231 -9.56 -14.03 -8.02
CA GLU A 231 -10.49 -13.93 -6.88
C GLU A 231 -10.69 -12.46 -6.48
N ILE A 232 -9.60 -11.71 -6.32
CA ILE A 232 -9.66 -10.31 -5.93
C ILE A 232 -10.35 -9.45 -7.00
N ARG A 233 -10.07 -9.68 -8.29
CA ARG A 233 -10.76 -9.00 -9.40
C ARG A 233 -12.27 -9.26 -9.38
N THR A 234 -12.67 -10.49 -9.03
CA THR A 234 -14.08 -10.88 -8.93
C THR A 234 -14.76 -10.12 -7.78
N ILE A 235 -14.10 -10.02 -6.62
CA ILE A 235 -14.63 -9.30 -5.45
C ILE A 235 -14.77 -7.80 -5.75
N ILE A 236 -13.76 -7.19 -6.40
CA ILE A 236 -13.84 -5.79 -6.85
C ILE A 236 -15.04 -5.60 -7.79
N THR A 237 -15.20 -6.48 -8.78
CA THR A 237 -16.30 -6.40 -9.76
C THR A 237 -17.66 -6.49 -9.10
N ILE A 238 -17.89 -7.48 -8.23
CA ILE A 238 -19.16 -7.65 -7.50
C ILE A 238 -19.47 -6.38 -6.70
N THR A 239 -18.48 -5.82 -6.03
CA THR A 239 -18.74 -4.71 -5.13
C THR A 239 -18.96 -3.38 -5.88
N VAL A 240 -18.33 -3.17 -7.04
CA VAL A 240 -18.66 -2.05 -7.95
C VAL A 240 -20.13 -2.13 -8.38
N VAL A 241 -20.60 -3.33 -8.76
CA VAL A 241 -22.00 -3.54 -9.13
C VAL A 241 -22.95 -3.22 -7.96
N VAL A 242 -22.63 -3.69 -6.75
CA VAL A 242 -23.40 -3.38 -5.53
C VAL A 242 -23.42 -1.87 -5.25
N GLY A 243 -22.29 -1.18 -5.43
CA GLY A 243 -22.18 0.26 -5.27
C GLY A 243 -23.10 1.04 -6.23
N ILE A 244 -23.13 0.65 -7.51
CA ILE A 244 -24.01 1.25 -8.52
C ILE A 244 -25.48 1.04 -8.16
N ILE A 245 -25.86 -0.20 -7.80
CA ILE A 245 -27.23 -0.54 -7.40
C ILE A 245 -27.66 0.32 -6.19
N SER A 246 -26.78 0.48 -5.22
CA SER A 246 -27.07 1.29 -4.03
C SER A 246 -27.26 2.77 -4.37
N ALA A 247 -26.42 3.34 -5.23
CA ALA A 247 -26.57 4.72 -5.70
C ALA A 247 -27.91 4.92 -6.44
N LEU A 248 -28.29 4.00 -7.32
CA LEU A 248 -29.59 4.03 -8.01
C LEU A 248 -30.76 3.94 -7.02
N ASN A 249 -30.65 3.10 -5.99
CA ASN A 249 -31.68 2.97 -4.97
C ASN A 249 -31.89 4.28 -4.20
N VAL A 250 -30.80 4.94 -3.79
CA VAL A 250 -30.84 6.25 -3.13
C VAL A 250 -31.49 7.31 -4.04
N CYS A 251 -31.15 7.33 -5.33
CA CYS A 251 -31.77 8.23 -6.31
C CYS A 251 -33.29 8.05 -6.39
N LEU A 252 -33.75 6.80 -6.52
CA LEU A 252 -35.17 6.47 -6.68
C LEU A 252 -35.96 6.80 -5.41
N LEU A 253 -35.45 6.44 -4.23
CA LEU A 253 -36.14 6.65 -2.96
C LEU A 253 -36.29 8.14 -2.63
N PHE A 254 -35.24 8.95 -2.82
CA PHE A 254 -35.37 10.39 -2.62
C PHE A 254 -36.26 11.04 -3.69
N GLY A 255 -36.20 10.58 -4.94
CA GLY A 255 -37.11 11.02 -6.00
C GLY A 255 -38.58 10.76 -5.64
N TYR A 256 -38.86 9.60 -5.04
CA TYR A 256 -40.19 9.24 -4.56
C TYR A 256 -40.67 10.15 -3.42
N ILE A 257 -39.85 10.37 -2.39
CA ILE A 257 -40.21 11.25 -1.25
C ILE A 257 -40.55 12.66 -1.73
N ILE A 258 -39.70 13.24 -2.59
CA ILE A 258 -39.94 14.59 -3.10
C ILE A 258 -41.25 14.64 -3.90
N SER A 259 -41.54 13.59 -4.67
CA SER A 259 -42.75 13.49 -5.48
C SER A 259 -44.03 13.41 -4.65
N ARG A 260 -44.02 12.65 -3.54
CA ARG A 260 -45.17 12.56 -2.61
C ARG A 260 -45.46 13.88 -1.88
N ARG A 261 -44.44 14.72 -1.69
CA ARG A 261 -44.55 15.96 -0.91
C ARG A 261 -44.86 17.20 -1.74
N LYS A 262 -45.17 17.03 -3.03
CA LYS A 262 -45.56 18.12 -3.93
C LYS A 262 -46.73 18.97 -3.38
N LYS A 263 -47.75 18.34 -2.78
CA LYS A 263 -48.89 19.03 -2.15
C LYS A 263 -48.43 19.93 -0.99
N GLN A 264 -47.58 19.42 -0.10
CA GLN A 264 -47.00 20.18 1.01
C GLN A 264 -46.14 21.37 0.52
N MET A 265 -45.32 21.15 -0.51
CA MET A 265 -44.47 22.20 -1.11
C MET A 265 -45.27 23.26 -1.87
N ALA A 266 -46.43 22.90 -2.41
CA ALA A 266 -47.38 23.85 -3.00
C ALA A 266 -48.00 24.74 -1.91
N ILE A 267 -48.42 24.18 -0.78
CA ILE A 267 -48.94 24.94 0.38
C ILE A 267 -47.91 25.94 0.90
N TYR A 268 -46.63 25.56 1.03
CA TYR A 268 -45.59 26.51 1.41
C TYR A 268 -45.41 27.64 0.39
N GLY A 269 -45.55 27.32 -0.90
CA GLY A 269 -45.54 28.33 -1.95
C GLY A 269 -46.71 29.31 -1.86
N THR A 270 -47.93 28.83 -1.58
CA THR A 270 -49.12 29.69 -1.46
C THR A 270 -49.07 30.60 -0.23
N VAL A 271 -48.38 30.19 0.84
CA VAL A 271 -48.13 31.00 2.04
C VAL A 271 -46.94 31.98 1.84
N GLY A 272 -46.38 32.08 0.62
CA GLY A 272 -45.35 33.06 0.27
C GLY A 272 -43.90 32.58 0.39
N MET A 273 -43.66 31.28 0.56
CA MET A 273 -42.29 30.75 0.59
C MET A 273 -41.68 30.67 -0.81
N SER A 274 -40.52 31.33 -1.01
CA SER A 274 -39.81 31.29 -2.29
C SER A 274 -39.38 29.87 -2.69
N LYS A 275 -39.19 29.64 -4.00
CA LYS A 275 -38.75 28.34 -4.55
C LYS A 275 -37.44 27.85 -3.91
N GLY A 276 -36.47 28.76 -3.72
CA GLY A 276 -35.19 28.43 -3.08
C GLY A 276 -35.32 27.98 -1.63
N LYS A 277 -36.21 28.61 -0.84
CA LYS A 277 -36.44 28.22 0.56
C LYS A 277 -37.08 26.83 0.67
N ARG A 278 -37.99 26.48 -0.24
CA ARG A 278 -38.60 25.15 -0.32
C ARG A 278 -37.57 24.07 -0.69
N MET A 279 -36.71 24.37 -1.67
CA MET A 279 -35.60 23.46 -2.03
C MET A 279 -34.61 23.27 -0.88
N LEU A 280 -34.29 24.34 -0.15
CA LEU A 280 -33.37 24.27 1.00
C LEU A 280 -33.91 23.39 2.14
N ILE A 281 -35.21 23.45 2.43
CA ILE A 281 -35.83 22.58 3.45
C ILE A 281 -35.67 21.11 3.07
N ASN A 282 -35.97 20.75 1.82
CA ASN A 282 -35.81 19.38 1.35
C ASN A 282 -34.34 18.94 1.37
N GLN A 283 -33.41 19.83 1.00
CA GLN A 283 -31.98 19.54 1.07
C GLN A 283 -31.50 19.29 2.50
N LEU A 284 -31.90 20.12 3.46
CA LEU A 284 -31.50 19.96 4.87
C LEU A 284 -32.01 18.65 5.47
N GLU A 285 -33.19 18.21 5.07
CA GLU A 285 -33.73 16.92 5.50
C GLU A 285 -32.94 15.74 4.93
N ILE A 286 -32.62 15.77 3.64
CA ILE A 286 -31.80 14.76 2.96
C ILE A 286 -30.40 14.71 3.59
N VAL A 287 -29.77 15.86 3.81
CA VAL A 287 -28.47 15.99 4.49
C VAL A 287 -28.52 15.33 5.86
N MET A 288 -29.55 15.63 6.66
CA MET A 288 -29.66 15.12 8.02
C MET A 288 -29.80 13.60 8.04
N VAL A 289 -30.69 13.03 7.21
CA VAL A 289 -30.86 11.58 7.10
C VAL A 289 -29.58 10.92 6.59
N THR A 290 -28.91 11.53 5.61
CA THR A 290 -27.67 10.99 5.03
C THR A 290 -26.53 10.98 6.05
N VAL A 291 -26.29 12.09 6.76
CA VAL A 291 -25.24 12.16 7.78
C VAL A 291 -25.46 11.14 8.90
N LEU A 292 -26.71 10.97 9.36
CA LEU A 292 -27.04 9.98 10.38
C LEU A 292 -26.84 8.55 9.87
N SER A 293 -27.26 8.26 8.63
CA SER A 293 -27.13 6.92 8.04
C SER A 293 -25.67 6.57 7.74
N LEU A 294 -24.87 7.54 7.31
CA LEU A 294 -23.43 7.37 7.10
C LEU A 294 -22.71 7.11 8.41
N GLY A 295 -22.92 7.95 9.43
CA GLY A 295 -22.26 7.76 10.73
C GLY A 295 -22.64 6.43 11.39
N THR A 296 -23.89 6.00 11.26
CA THR A 296 -24.32 4.68 11.76
C THR A 296 -23.73 3.52 10.95
N GLY A 297 -23.64 3.65 9.62
CA GLY A 297 -23.02 2.64 8.76
C GLY A 297 -21.52 2.50 8.99
N GLU A 298 -20.79 3.60 9.15
CA GLU A 298 -19.36 3.57 9.50
C GLU A 298 -19.12 2.97 10.88
N LEU A 299 -19.95 3.34 11.87
CA LEU A 299 -19.84 2.76 13.21
C LEU A 299 -20.13 1.25 13.17
N PHE A 300 -21.15 0.83 12.43
CA PHE A 300 -21.47 -0.59 12.23
C PHE A 300 -20.31 -1.32 11.56
N PHE A 301 -19.74 -0.75 10.50
CA PHE A 301 -18.58 -1.31 9.83
C PHE A 301 -17.40 -1.44 10.80
N HIS A 302 -17.08 -0.38 11.55
CA HIS A 302 -15.94 -0.35 12.45
C HIS A 302 -16.06 -1.36 13.61
N VAL A 303 -17.25 -1.49 14.20
CA VAL A 303 -17.48 -2.34 15.38
C VAL A 303 -17.64 -3.81 14.99
N VAL A 304 -18.35 -4.09 13.89
CA VAL A 304 -18.77 -5.44 13.51
C VAL A 304 -17.93 -5.98 12.36
N LEU A 305 -17.97 -5.31 11.20
CA LEU A 305 -17.42 -5.87 9.96
C LEU A 305 -15.90 -5.78 9.86
N ARG A 306 -15.28 -4.76 10.46
CA ARG A 306 -13.82 -4.59 10.48
C ARG A 306 -13.14 -5.84 11.02
N LYS A 307 -13.67 -6.43 12.10
CA LYS A 307 -13.10 -7.64 12.70
C LYS A 307 -13.10 -8.82 11.72
N ILE A 308 -14.22 -9.03 11.04
CA ILE A 308 -14.38 -10.09 10.04
C ILE A 308 -13.42 -9.88 8.87
N ILE A 309 -13.28 -8.65 8.38
CA ILE A 309 -12.39 -8.34 7.25
C ILE A 309 -10.92 -8.54 7.63
N LEU A 310 -10.52 -8.18 8.85
CA LEU A 310 -9.16 -8.39 9.34
C LEU A 310 -8.83 -9.87 9.54
N GLU A 311 -9.82 -10.74 9.78
CA GLU A 311 -9.61 -12.20 9.83
C GLU A 311 -9.44 -12.82 8.44
N ILE A 312 -10.05 -12.22 7.40
CA ILE A 312 -9.99 -12.74 6.02
C ILE A 312 -8.76 -12.24 5.28
N TYR A 313 -8.26 -11.04 5.60
CA TYR A 313 -7.17 -10.41 4.87
C TYR A 313 -6.08 -9.87 5.80
N ASP A 314 -4.89 -10.45 5.67
CA ASP A 314 -3.71 -9.99 6.39
C ASP A 314 -3.28 -8.58 5.99
N ASN A 315 -2.71 -7.86 6.96
CA ASN A 315 -2.13 -6.53 6.81
C ASN A 315 -3.07 -5.39 6.35
N ILE A 316 -4.39 -5.61 6.23
CA ILE A 316 -5.36 -4.54 5.92
C ILE A 316 -5.51 -3.54 7.07
N GLU A 317 -5.07 -3.85 8.29
CA GLU A 317 -5.23 -2.95 9.46
C GLU A 317 -4.69 -1.53 9.20
N ARG A 318 -3.58 -1.41 8.46
CA ARG A 318 -2.99 -0.12 8.09
C ARG A 318 -3.88 0.74 7.18
N LEU A 319 -4.80 0.12 6.43
CA LEU A 319 -5.74 0.80 5.52
C LEU A 319 -6.93 1.42 6.27
N TYR A 320 -7.35 0.82 7.39
CA TYR A 320 -8.54 1.25 8.16
C TYR A 320 -8.23 2.33 9.23
N GLY A 321 -7.60 3.43 8.83
CA GLY A 321 -7.33 4.58 9.69
C GLY A 321 -8.42 5.64 9.71
N PHE A 322 -8.41 6.53 10.71
CA PHE A 322 -9.36 7.66 10.83
C PHE A 322 -9.44 8.53 9.56
N ARG A 323 -8.29 8.74 8.90
CA ARG A 323 -8.21 9.49 7.63
C ARG A 323 -9.07 8.85 6.54
N MET A 324 -9.10 7.53 6.46
CA MET A 324 -9.84 6.79 5.45
C MET A 324 -11.35 6.95 5.65
N TYR A 325 -11.85 6.69 6.86
CA TYR A 325 -13.28 6.90 7.19
C TYR A 325 -13.71 8.33 6.84
N GLY A 326 -12.91 9.34 7.22
CA GLY A 326 -13.19 10.73 6.87
C GLY A 326 -13.24 11.00 5.36
N MET A 327 -12.34 10.41 4.57
CA MET A 327 -12.35 10.55 3.10
C MET A 327 -13.55 9.87 2.46
N VAL A 328 -13.86 8.63 2.85
CA VAL A 328 -14.99 7.87 2.31
C VAL A 328 -16.32 8.55 2.66
N PHE A 329 -16.47 9.01 3.91
CA PHE A 329 -17.60 9.84 4.34
C PHE A 329 -17.78 11.06 3.43
N LEU A 330 -16.70 11.81 3.20
CA LEU A 330 -16.73 13.04 2.42
C LEU A 330 -17.10 12.79 0.97
N ILE A 331 -16.50 11.78 0.32
CA ILE A 331 -16.78 11.41 -1.07
C ILE A 331 -18.26 11.02 -1.21
N TYR A 332 -18.73 10.11 -0.36
CA TYR A 332 -20.12 9.65 -0.42
C TYR A 332 -21.11 10.79 -0.17
N PHE A 333 -20.81 11.65 0.81
CA PHE A 333 -21.63 12.83 1.14
C PHE A 333 -21.73 13.80 -0.04
N VAL A 334 -20.60 14.13 -0.68
CA VAL A 334 -20.56 15.01 -1.86
C VAL A 334 -21.34 14.41 -3.03
N CYS A 335 -21.17 13.12 -3.32
CA CYS A 335 -21.91 12.42 -4.37
C CYS A 335 -23.42 12.45 -4.11
N THR A 336 -23.84 12.13 -2.88
CA THR A 336 -25.26 12.16 -2.49
C THR A 336 -25.84 13.56 -2.61
N LEU A 337 -25.10 14.58 -2.20
CA LEU A 337 -25.50 15.98 -2.36
C LEU A 337 -25.63 16.39 -3.83
N ALA A 338 -24.68 16.01 -4.68
CA ALA A 338 -24.72 16.33 -6.11
C ALA A 338 -25.96 15.73 -6.78
N VAL A 339 -26.17 14.43 -6.56
CA VAL A 339 -27.32 13.67 -7.10
C VAL A 339 -28.65 14.24 -6.62
N THR A 340 -28.79 14.46 -5.32
CA THR A 340 -30.05 14.97 -4.72
C THR A 340 -30.33 16.41 -5.15
N ASN A 341 -29.29 17.23 -5.35
CA ASN A 341 -29.43 18.57 -5.96
C ASN A 341 -29.94 18.52 -7.40
N ILE A 342 -29.40 17.62 -8.23
CA ILE A 342 -29.88 17.42 -9.60
C ILE A 342 -31.34 16.97 -9.57
N MET A 343 -31.67 15.95 -8.78
CA MET A 343 -33.04 15.44 -8.63
C MET A 343 -34.02 16.51 -8.16
N LEU A 344 -33.66 17.30 -7.15
CA LEU A 344 -34.52 18.37 -6.65
C LEU A 344 -34.78 19.47 -7.69
N ARG A 345 -33.81 19.74 -8.59
CA ARG A 345 -34.02 20.67 -9.71
C ARG A 345 -34.95 20.08 -10.77
N LEU A 346 -34.81 18.78 -11.07
CA LEU A 346 -35.65 18.08 -12.05
C LEU A 346 -37.11 17.99 -11.57
N VAL A 347 -37.33 17.61 -10.31
CA VAL A 347 -38.68 17.41 -9.75
C VAL A 347 -39.38 18.75 -9.43
N ASN A 348 -38.64 19.80 -9.06
CA ASN A 348 -39.20 21.14 -8.83
C ASN A 348 -39.18 22.04 -10.07
N LYS A 349 -39.17 21.49 -11.28
CA LYS A 349 -39.25 22.29 -12.52
C LYS A 349 -40.63 22.98 -12.66
N ASP A 350 -41.67 22.32 -12.17
CA ASP A 350 -43.07 22.73 -12.25
C ASP A 350 -43.35 24.08 -11.55
N ASN A 351 -44.16 24.93 -12.19
CA ASN A 351 -44.65 26.18 -11.61
C ASN A 351 -45.71 25.91 -10.53
N LEU A 352 -45.94 26.88 -9.62
CA LEU A 352 -46.88 26.73 -8.50
C LEU A 352 -48.30 26.34 -8.97
N SER A 353 -48.73 26.88 -10.11
CA SER A 353 -50.01 26.56 -10.76
C SER A 353 -50.09 25.10 -11.24
N GLU A 354 -48.97 24.54 -11.68
CA GLU A 354 -48.87 23.19 -12.22
C GLU A 354 -48.82 22.14 -11.10
N LEU A 355 -48.13 22.46 -10.00
CA LEU A 355 -48.13 21.67 -8.77
C LEU A 355 -49.53 21.58 -8.14
N LEU A 356 -50.30 22.67 -8.15
CA LEU A 356 -51.68 22.70 -7.66
C LEU A 356 -52.66 21.97 -8.59
N ARG A 357 -52.43 21.98 -9.91
CA ARG A 357 -53.28 21.27 -10.88
C ARG A 357 -53.15 19.76 -10.77
N ARG A 358 -51.91 19.25 -10.61
CA ARG A 358 -51.65 17.81 -10.39
C ARG A 358 -52.10 17.34 -8.99
N SER A 359 -52.03 18.21 -7.98
CA SER A 359 -52.55 17.92 -6.64
C SER A 359 -54.06 17.64 -6.58
N LYS A 360 -54.85 18.07 -7.57
CA LYS A 360 -56.31 17.85 -7.62
C LYS A 360 -56.71 16.59 -8.40
N GLY A 361 -55.75 15.95 -9.09
CA GLY A 361 -55.99 14.73 -9.90
C GLY A 361 -55.60 13.42 -9.21
N ASP A 362 -54.95 13.49 -8.04
CA ASP A 362 -54.71 12.40 -7.09
C ASP A 362 -55.47 12.70 -5.79
#